data_AF-A0A1S9A383-F1
#
_entry.id   AF-A0A1S9A383-F1
#
_cell.length_a   1.000
_cell.length_b   1.000
_cell.length_c   1.000
_cell.angle_alpha   90.00
_cell.angle_beta   90.00
_cell.angle_gamma   90.00
#
_symmetry.space_group_name_H-M   'P 1'
#
loop_
_entity.id
_entity.type
_entity.pdbx_description
1 polymer ?
#
loop_
_entity_poly.entity_id
_entity_poly.type
_entity_poly.pdbx_seq_one_letter_code
_entity_poly.pdbx_strand_id
1 'polypeptide(L)'
;MNKPVEDQEIDDTTIVGNPNLLLLGLGIFAFLLSITIAFFTFNPKYFTEINLENSLVWVFAGFIALFAFLSIYLILTLKKVTLTNTGLNISYPFLNSSTDIIFDDVCKVYDQDYNIKGSHNYRLYDIYKGEKTIIEIYDAKNIVITSLEVTNYAILAQNLKNITKSYFKVKTHYYENIVNTQRYGWFVFWVFFIYFLIAYIIYKKYS
;
A
#
# COMPACT_ATOMS: atom_id res chain seq x y z
N MET A 1 32.68 -47.14 -6.45
CA MET A 1 32.30 -46.19 -7.51
C MET A 1 31.30 -45.23 -6.88
N ASN A 2 31.80 -44.10 -6.38
CA ASN A 2 30.99 -43.10 -5.69
C ASN A 2 30.10 -42.43 -6.72
N LYS A 3 28.77 -42.49 -6.52
CA LYS A 3 27.87 -41.62 -7.26
C LYS A 3 28.16 -40.17 -6.83
N PRO A 4 28.27 -39.24 -7.78
CA PRO A 4 28.37 -37.84 -7.42
C PRO A 4 27.10 -37.43 -6.70
N VAL A 5 27.27 -36.70 -5.60
CA VAL A 5 26.20 -35.96 -4.92
C VAL A 5 25.67 -34.99 -5.97
N GLU A 6 24.44 -35.21 -6.43
CA GLU A 6 23.70 -34.19 -7.18
C GLU A 6 23.64 -32.96 -6.28
N ASP A 7 24.34 -31.92 -6.69
CA ASP A 7 24.11 -30.56 -6.22
C ASP A 7 22.61 -30.30 -6.40
N GLN A 8 21.88 -30.31 -5.28
CA GLN A 8 20.49 -29.88 -5.26
C GLN A 8 20.51 -28.41 -5.64
N GLU A 9 20.17 -28.15 -6.90
CA GLU A 9 19.82 -26.85 -7.41
C GLU A 9 18.82 -26.25 -6.42
N ILE A 10 19.26 -25.26 -5.64
CA ILE A 10 18.39 -24.50 -4.75
C ILE A 10 17.47 -23.75 -5.69
N ASP A 11 16.30 -24.35 -5.96
CA ASP A 11 15.22 -23.73 -6.71
C ASP A 11 14.80 -22.49 -5.90
N ASP A 12 15.37 -21.35 -6.30
CA ASP A 12 15.33 -20.06 -5.60
C ASP A 12 13.95 -19.41 -5.83
N THR A 13 12.93 -20.15 -5.42
CA THR A 13 11.53 -19.81 -5.54
C THR A 13 11.23 -18.73 -4.51
N THR A 14 11.24 -17.49 -4.99
CA THR A 14 10.90 -16.31 -4.18
C THR A 14 9.48 -15.85 -4.51
N ILE A 15 8.71 -15.50 -3.47
CA ILE A 15 7.40 -14.85 -3.65
C ILE A 15 7.57 -13.38 -3.32
N VAL A 16 7.19 -12.52 -4.26
CA VAL A 16 7.24 -11.07 -4.10
C VAL A 16 5.81 -10.51 -4.06
N GLY A 17 5.46 -9.91 -2.93
CA GLY A 17 4.32 -9.02 -2.77
C GLY A 17 4.77 -7.57 -2.93
N ASN A 18 4.46 -6.97 -4.08
CA ASN A 18 4.79 -5.57 -4.34
C ASN A 18 3.77 -4.64 -3.66
N PRO A 19 4.10 -3.35 -3.45
CA PRO A 19 3.12 -2.36 -3.03
C PRO A 19 1.88 -2.34 -3.94
N ASN A 20 0.70 -2.16 -3.36
CA ASN A 20 -0.52 -2.04 -4.13
C ASN A 20 -0.52 -0.76 -4.99
N LEU A 21 -0.62 -0.94 -6.31
CA LEU A 21 -0.64 0.14 -7.29
C LEU A 21 -1.79 1.13 -7.08
N LEU A 22 -2.94 0.68 -6.55
CA LEU A 22 -4.06 1.57 -6.24
C LEU A 22 -3.68 2.55 -5.12
N LEU A 23 -3.10 2.05 -4.03
CA LEU A 23 -2.67 2.88 -2.90
C LEU A 23 -1.57 3.86 -3.33
N LEU A 24 -0.60 3.38 -4.10
CA LEU A 24 0.45 4.22 -4.68
C LEU A 24 -0.15 5.32 -5.58
N GLY A 25 -1.06 4.95 -6.49
CA GLY A 25 -1.72 5.89 -7.40
C GLY A 25 -2.57 6.93 -6.67
N LEU A 26 -3.33 6.51 -5.65
CA LEU A 26 -4.11 7.40 -4.79
C LEU A 26 -3.20 8.38 -4.03
N GLY A 27 -2.08 7.91 -3.48
CA GLY A 27 -1.11 8.76 -2.80
C GLY A 27 -0.51 9.81 -3.74
N ILE A 28 -0.04 9.39 -4.92
CA ILE A 28 0.55 10.32 -5.91
C ILE A 28 -0.48 11.36 -6.36
N PHE A 29 -1.70 10.92 -6.68
CA PHE A 29 -2.76 11.82 -7.10
C PHE A 29 -3.11 12.84 -6.03
N ALA A 30 -3.37 12.40 -4.80
CA ALA A 30 -3.76 13.28 -3.72
C ALA A 30 -2.64 14.29 -3.39
N PHE A 31 -1.37 13.87 -3.51
CA PHE A 31 -0.23 14.78 -3.41
C PHE A 31 -0.22 15.84 -4.52
N LEU A 32 -0.35 15.44 -5.80
CA LEU A 32 -0.37 16.37 -6.94
C LEU A 32 -1.56 17.34 -6.88
N LEU A 33 -2.75 16.84 -6.56
CA LEU A 33 -3.94 17.66 -6.37
C LEU A 33 -3.71 18.71 -5.28
N SER A 34 -3.07 18.31 -4.18
CA SER A 34 -2.79 19.22 -3.07
C SER A 34 -1.77 20.31 -3.45
N ILE A 35 -0.71 19.97 -4.19
CA ILE A 35 0.24 20.96 -4.72
C ILE A 35 -0.46 21.96 -5.63
N THR A 36 -1.32 21.48 -6.52
CA THR A 36 -2.02 22.34 -7.49
C THR A 36 -2.95 23.31 -6.78
N ILE A 37 -3.73 22.85 -5.80
CA ILE A 37 -4.60 23.77 -5.06
C ILE A 37 -3.77 24.74 -4.20
N ALA A 38 -2.67 24.28 -3.59
CA ALA A 38 -1.76 25.16 -2.86
C ALA A 38 -1.21 26.25 -3.80
N PHE A 39 -0.68 25.90 -4.98
CA PHE A 39 -0.17 26.86 -5.95
C PHE A 39 -1.20 27.95 -6.29
N PHE A 40 -2.46 27.59 -6.54
CA PHE A 40 -3.50 28.58 -6.82
C PHE A 40 -3.91 29.41 -5.61
N THR A 41 -3.88 28.83 -4.42
CA THR A 41 -4.21 29.54 -3.18
C THR A 41 -3.14 30.56 -2.80
N PHE A 42 -1.86 30.21 -2.96
CA PHE A 42 -0.72 31.04 -2.56
C PHE A 42 -0.28 32.04 -3.64
N ASN A 43 -0.86 32.01 -4.84
CA ASN A 43 -0.49 32.93 -5.90
C ASN A 43 -1.19 34.29 -5.69
N PRO A 44 -0.43 35.37 -5.43
CA PRO A 44 -1.00 36.68 -5.12
C PRO A 44 -1.77 37.27 -6.30
N LYS A 45 -1.60 36.78 -7.54
CA LYS A 45 -2.44 37.17 -8.69
C LYS A 45 -3.91 36.81 -8.49
N TYR A 46 -4.23 35.83 -7.64
CA TYR A 46 -5.58 35.30 -7.45
C TYR A 46 -6.22 35.70 -6.11
N PHE A 47 -5.42 36.07 -5.11
CA PHE A 47 -5.90 36.45 -3.78
C PHE A 47 -5.08 37.61 -3.20
N THR A 48 -5.64 38.81 -3.22
CA THR A 48 -4.96 40.07 -2.83
C THR A 48 -5.56 40.79 -1.61
N GLU A 49 -6.83 40.56 -1.25
CA GLU A 49 -7.51 41.32 -0.18
C GLU A 49 -7.83 40.49 1.07
N ILE A 50 -7.67 41.05 2.28
CA ILE A 50 -8.00 40.33 3.52
C ILE A 50 -9.51 40.45 3.78
N ASN A 51 -10.29 39.55 3.19
CA ASN A 51 -11.75 39.46 3.36
C ASN A 51 -12.14 38.08 3.94
N LEU A 52 -13.39 37.93 4.41
CA LEU A 52 -13.90 36.68 5.00
C LEU A 52 -13.79 35.49 4.04
N GLU A 53 -13.98 35.74 2.74
CA GLU A 53 -13.77 34.76 1.66
C GLU A 53 -12.32 34.27 1.58
N ASN A 54 -11.35 35.18 1.71
CA ASN A 54 -9.93 34.82 1.70
C ASN A 54 -9.53 34.06 2.97
N SER A 55 -10.15 34.35 4.11
CA SER A 55 -9.95 33.57 5.34
C SER A 55 -10.44 32.12 5.19
N LEU A 56 -11.57 31.90 4.51
CA LEU A 56 -12.07 30.55 4.20
C LEU A 56 -11.13 29.79 3.25
N VAL A 57 -10.55 30.48 2.28
CA VAL A 57 -9.56 29.91 1.36
C VAL A 57 -8.31 29.42 2.11
N TRP A 58 -7.83 30.17 3.10
CA TRP A 58 -6.71 29.75 3.96
C TRP A 58 -7.03 28.53 4.82
N VAL A 59 -8.24 28.43 5.37
CA VAL A 59 -8.70 27.23 6.10
C VAL A 59 -8.75 26.01 5.19
N PHE A 60 -9.27 26.17 3.96
CA PHE A 60 -9.27 25.11 2.96
C PHE A 60 -7.85 24.70 2.54
N ALA A 61 -6.94 25.66 2.36
CA ALA A 61 -5.53 25.37 2.04
C ALA A 61 -4.85 24.57 3.15
N GLY A 62 -5.10 24.90 4.43
CA GLY A 62 -4.61 24.13 5.56
C GLY A 62 -5.13 22.69 5.57
N PHE A 63 -6.42 22.50 5.27
CA PHE A 63 -7.03 21.18 5.15
C PHE A 63 -6.42 20.36 4.00
N ILE A 64 -6.14 21.01 2.86
CA ILE A 64 -5.49 20.38 1.71
C ILE A 64 -4.03 20.01 2.02
N ALA A 65 -3.30 20.86 2.74
CA ALA A 65 -1.95 20.54 3.20
C ALA A 65 -1.95 19.26 4.07
N LEU A 66 -2.95 19.09 4.94
CA LEU A 66 -3.11 17.87 5.73
C LEU A 66 -3.30 16.63 4.85
N PHE A 67 -4.11 16.71 3.78
CA PHE A 67 -4.22 15.62 2.81
C PHE A 67 -2.92 15.33 2.06
N ALA A 68 -2.15 16.37 1.71
CA ALA A 68 -0.83 16.21 1.11
C ALA A 68 0.10 15.39 2.02
N PHE A 69 0.16 15.76 3.30
CA PHE A 69 0.96 15.04 4.30
C PHE A 69 0.49 13.60 4.48
N LEU A 70 -0.82 13.36 4.54
CA LEU A 70 -1.39 12.02 4.64
C LEU A 70 -1.03 11.15 3.42
N SER A 71 -0.99 11.77 2.25
CA SER A 71 -0.65 11.10 0.98
C SER A 71 0.82 10.71 0.92
N ILE A 72 1.70 11.61 1.35
CA ILE A 72 3.13 11.31 1.48
C ILE A 72 3.34 10.19 2.50
N TYR A 73 2.69 10.29 3.67
CA TYR A 73 2.74 9.24 4.68
C TYR A 73 2.30 7.88 4.13
N LEU A 74 1.22 7.84 3.35
CA LEU A 74 0.74 6.62 2.71
C LEU A 74 1.79 6.05 1.73
N ILE A 75 2.40 6.88 0.89
CA ILE A 75 3.47 6.45 -0.02
C ILE A 75 4.68 5.91 0.75
N LEU A 76 5.13 6.60 1.79
CA LEU A 76 6.29 6.22 2.58
C LEU A 76 6.08 4.91 3.35
N THR A 77 4.85 4.62 3.74
CA THR A 77 4.48 3.41 4.50
C THR A 77 4.17 2.20 3.62
N LEU A 78 4.25 2.33 2.29
CA LEU A 78 4.09 1.21 1.37
C LEU A 78 5.16 0.14 1.59
N LYS A 79 4.69 -1.10 1.71
CA LYS A 79 5.53 -2.27 1.98
C LYS A 79 5.74 -3.07 0.70
N LYS A 80 6.96 -3.55 0.51
CA LYS A 80 7.31 -4.66 -0.36
C LYS A 80 7.69 -5.83 0.53
N VAL A 81 7.07 -6.98 0.29
CA VAL A 81 7.30 -8.20 1.07
C VAL A 81 7.90 -9.26 0.16
N THR A 82 9.07 -9.75 0.52
CA THR A 82 9.76 -10.83 -0.20
C THR A 82 9.90 -12.03 0.72
N LEU A 83 9.28 -13.14 0.33
CA LEU A 83 9.36 -14.41 1.04
C LEU A 83 10.32 -15.33 0.31
N THR A 84 11.31 -15.84 1.04
CA THR A 84 12.27 -16.85 0.56
C THR A 84 12.09 -18.15 1.36
N ASN A 85 12.90 -19.17 1.06
CA ASN A 85 12.92 -20.41 1.83
C ASN A 85 13.54 -20.24 3.23
N THR A 86 14.31 -19.19 3.46
CA THR A 86 15.10 -18.99 4.68
C THR A 86 14.58 -17.85 5.55
N GLY A 87 13.78 -16.94 4.99
CA GLY A 87 13.27 -15.81 5.74
C GLY A 87 12.25 -14.96 5.00
N LEU A 88 11.83 -13.90 5.67
CA LEU A 88 10.91 -12.89 5.19
C LEU A 88 11.61 -11.54 5.24
N ASN A 89 11.75 -10.87 4.09
CA ASN A 89 12.19 -9.49 4.01
C ASN A 89 10.98 -8.58 3.83
N ILE A 90 10.89 -7.55 4.67
CA ILE A 90 9.92 -6.46 4.53
C ILE A 90 10.70 -5.18 4.29
N SER A 91 10.55 -4.60 3.10
CA SER A 91 11.19 -3.35 2.71
C SER A 91 10.17 -2.25 2.49
N TYR A 92 10.57 -1.02 2.82
CA TYR A 92 9.82 0.21 2.59
C TYR A 92 10.57 1.01 1.52
N PRO A 93 10.19 0.87 0.23
CA PRO A 93 11.00 1.34 -0.89
C PRO A 93 11.32 2.83 -0.84
N PHE A 94 10.41 3.64 -0.30
CA PHE A 94 10.54 5.09 -0.22
C PHE A 94 11.18 5.60 1.08
N LEU A 95 11.32 4.73 2.10
CA LEU A 95 12.04 5.04 3.34
C LEU A 95 13.46 4.44 3.37
N ASN A 96 13.82 3.65 2.34
CA ASN A 96 15.06 2.87 2.29
C ASN A 96 15.33 2.07 3.58
N SER A 97 14.25 1.58 4.19
CA SER A 97 14.28 0.79 5.42
C SER A 97 13.87 -0.62 5.07
N SER A 98 14.58 -1.62 5.59
CA SER A 98 14.21 -3.03 5.47
C SER A 98 14.34 -3.74 6.80
N THR A 99 13.57 -4.80 6.96
CA THR A 99 13.60 -5.68 8.11
C THR A 99 13.61 -7.11 7.59
N ASP A 100 14.66 -7.85 7.95
CA ASP A 100 14.80 -9.27 7.67
C ASP A 100 14.36 -10.07 8.89
N ILE A 101 13.53 -11.08 8.68
CA ILE A 101 13.00 -11.96 9.72
C ILE A 101 13.38 -13.39 9.36
N ILE A 102 14.08 -14.04 10.28
CA ILE A 102 14.42 -15.46 10.18
C ILE A 102 13.22 -16.27 10.71
N PHE A 103 12.89 -17.39 10.07
CA PHE A 103 11.71 -18.17 10.47
C PHE A 103 11.82 -18.79 11.86
N ASP A 104 13.04 -19.01 12.37
CA ASP A 104 13.28 -19.52 13.72
C ASP A 104 12.76 -18.56 14.81
N ASP A 105 12.71 -17.25 14.51
CA ASP A 105 12.21 -16.23 15.42
C ASP A 105 10.67 -16.14 15.43
N VAL A 106 10.01 -16.82 14.48
CA VAL A 106 8.55 -16.76 14.33
C VAL A 106 7.89 -17.75 15.28
N CYS A 107 7.10 -17.22 16.22
CA CYS A 107 6.31 -18.02 17.13
C CYS A 107 5.07 -18.60 16.44
N LYS A 108 4.33 -17.77 15.70
CA LYS A 108 3.05 -18.15 15.12
C LYS A 108 2.66 -17.26 13.94
N VAL A 109 1.95 -17.84 12.98
CA VAL A 109 1.30 -17.11 11.89
C VAL A 109 -0.19 -17.46 11.87
N TYR A 110 -1.04 -16.45 11.77
CA TYR A 110 -2.49 -16.63 11.62
C TYR A 110 -3.11 -15.51 10.80
N ASP A 111 -4.27 -15.80 10.23
CA ASP A 111 -5.06 -14.82 9.51
C ASP A 111 -6.21 -14.30 10.37
N GLN A 112 -6.61 -13.07 10.09
CA GLN A 112 -7.78 -12.44 10.67
C GLN A 112 -8.47 -11.60 9.59
N ASP A 113 -9.80 -11.48 9.69
CA ASP A 113 -10.55 -10.55 8.84
C ASP A 113 -10.07 -9.11 9.06
N TYR A 114 -9.92 -8.38 7.95
CA TYR A 114 -9.59 -6.96 7.95
C TYR A 114 -10.72 -6.18 7.29
N ASN A 115 -11.61 -5.64 8.12
CA ASN A 115 -12.75 -4.87 7.68
C ASN A 115 -12.58 -3.41 8.09
N ILE A 116 -12.66 -2.51 7.11
CA ILE A 116 -12.78 -1.07 7.39
C ILE A 116 -14.28 -0.79 7.50
N LYS A 117 -14.74 -0.46 8.70
CA LYS A 117 -16.16 -0.19 8.97
C LYS A 117 -16.44 1.30 8.94
N GLY A 118 -17.47 1.69 8.21
CA GLY A 118 -18.12 2.99 8.32
C GLY A 118 -19.35 2.91 9.20
N SER A 119 -19.77 4.03 9.78
CA SER A 119 -21.06 4.15 10.45
C SER A 119 -21.85 5.30 9.86
N HIS A 120 -23.08 5.04 9.41
CA HIS A 120 -24.01 6.07 8.97
C HIS A 120 -25.40 5.76 9.51
N ASN A 121 -26.05 6.75 10.14
CA ASN A 121 -27.36 6.59 10.78
C ASN A 121 -27.45 5.36 11.69
N TYR A 122 -26.47 5.17 12.57
CA TYR A 122 -26.38 4.03 13.50
C TYR A 122 -26.30 2.64 12.83
N ARG A 123 -26.12 2.58 11.50
CA ARG A 123 -25.84 1.35 10.77
C ARG A 123 -24.35 1.28 10.45
N LEU A 124 -23.73 0.16 10.83
CA LEU A 124 -22.38 -0.18 10.42
C LEU A 124 -22.43 -0.78 9.01
N TYR A 125 -21.55 -0.32 8.14
CA TYR A 125 -21.35 -0.89 6.81
C TYR A 125 -19.86 -1.14 6.58
N ASP A 126 -19.53 -2.23 5.92
CA ASP A 126 -18.15 -2.54 5.57
C ASP A 126 -17.77 -1.71 4.32
N ILE A 127 -16.90 -0.71 4.51
CA ILE A 127 -16.30 0.10 3.43
C ILE A 127 -15.31 -0.75 2.63
N TYR A 128 -14.58 -1.61 3.33
CA TYR A 128 -13.64 -2.55 2.75
C TYR A 128 -13.72 -3.87 3.51
N LYS A 129 -13.72 -4.97 2.77
CA LYS A 129 -13.61 -6.33 3.30
C LYS A 129 -12.37 -6.97 2.69
N GLY A 130 -11.39 -7.27 3.53
CA GLY A 130 -10.16 -7.94 3.14
C GLY A 130 -9.64 -8.82 4.26
N GLU A 131 -8.38 -9.24 4.12
CA GLU A 131 -7.72 -10.17 5.03
C GLU A 131 -6.42 -9.55 5.54
N LYS A 132 -6.02 -9.92 6.75
CA LYS A 132 -4.68 -9.63 7.27
C LYS A 132 -4.03 -10.90 7.83
N THR A 133 -2.74 -11.05 7.55
CA THR A 133 -1.88 -12.07 8.13
C THR A 133 -1.05 -11.40 9.23
N ILE A 134 -1.07 -12.00 10.41
CA ILE A 134 -0.33 -11.57 11.58
C ILE A 134 0.77 -12.60 11.85
N ILE A 135 2.00 -12.12 11.93
CA ILE A 135 3.20 -12.90 12.26
C ILE A 135 3.64 -12.46 13.67
N GLU A 136 3.55 -13.37 14.62
CA GLU A 136 4.03 -13.20 16.00
C GLU A 136 5.48 -13.66 16.08
N ILE A 137 6.33 -12.78 16.61
CA ILE A 137 7.78 -13.00 16.81
C ILE A 137 8.02 -13.06 18.32
N TYR A 138 8.87 -13.99 18.79
CA TYR A 138 9.05 -14.24 20.22
C TYR A 138 9.38 -12.99 21.05
N ASP A 139 10.35 -12.18 20.59
CA ASP A 139 10.86 -11.01 21.32
C ASP A 139 10.69 -9.70 20.54
N ALA A 140 9.72 -9.63 19.61
CA ALA A 140 9.51 -8.44 18.79
C ALA A 140 8.04 -8.11 18.58
N LYS A 141 7.80 -6.89 18.07
CA LYS A 141 6.46 -6.43 17.70
C LYS A 141 5.90 -7.29 16.57
N ASN A 142 4.65 -7.71 16.73
CA ASN A 142 3.91 -8.43 15.70
C ASN A 142 3.92 -7.69 14.37
N ILE A 143 4.12 -8.46 13.31
CA ILE A 143 4.12 -7.94 11.95
C ILE A 143 2.76 -8.21 11.33
N VAL A 144 2.19 -7.17 10.72
CA VAL A 144 0.88 -7.23 10.08
C VAL A 144 1.04 -6.91 8.60
N ILE A 145 0.56 -7.84 7.77
CA ILE A 145 0.50 -7.72 6.32
C ILE A 145 -0.97 -7.81 5.92
N THR A 146 -1.45 -6.86 5.11
CA THR A 146 -2.87 -6.82 4.71
C THR A 146 -3.05 -7.01 3.21
N SER A 147 -4.20 -7.55 2.81
CA SER A 147 -4.59 -7.72 1.40
C SER A 147 -4.73 -6.39 0.64
N LEU A 148 -4.88 -5.28 1.37
CA LEU A 148 -4.94 -3.94 0.80
C LEU A 148 -3.54 -3.41 0.44
N GLU A 149 -2.52 -3.74 1.24
CA GLU A 149 -1.18 -3.15 1.13
C GLU A 149 -0.31 -3.78 0.04
N VAL A 150 -0.42 -5.10 -0.16
CA VAL A 150 0.50 -5.87 -1.01
C VAL A 150 -0.21 -6.67 -2.10
N THR A 151 0.44 -6.75 -3.27
CA THR A 151 0.04 -7.65 -4.36
C THR A 151 0.35 -9.11 -3.99
N ASN A 152 -0.29 -10.07 -4.66
CA ASN A 152 -0.07 -11.50 -4.42
C ASN A 152 -0.29 -11.95 -2.96
N TYR A 153 -1.05 -11.17 -2.18
CA TYR A 153 -1.29 -11.42 -0.76
C TYR A 153 -1.77 -12.85 -0.48
N ALA A 154 -2.68 -13.39 -1.27
CA ALA A 154 -3.23 -14.73 -1.05
C ALA A 154 -2.15 -15.84 -1.10
N ILE A 155 -1.25 -15.78 -2.09
CA ILE A 155 -0.13 -16.74 -2.21
C ILE A 155 0.82 -16.57 -1.02
N LEU A 156 1.10 -15.31 -0.67
CA LEU A 156 2.01 -14.96 0.41
C LEU A 156 1.47 -15.45 1.76
N ALA A 157 0.21 -15.17 2.09
CA ALA A 157 -0.47 -15.62 3.30
C ALA A 157 -0.49 -17.16 3.41
N GLN A 158 -0.77 -17.86 2.31
CA GLN A 158 -0.80 -19.32 2.29
C GLN A 158 0.59 -19.95 2.55
N ASN A 159 1.65 -19.37 2.00
CA ASN A 159 3.00 -19.82 2.26
C ASN A 159 3.44 -19.45 3.68
N LEU A 160 3.14 -18.24 4.15
CA LEU A 160 3.45 -17.79 5.51
C LEU A 160 2.85 -18.69 6.60
N LYS A 161 1.64 -19.23 6.42
CA LYS A 161 1.05 -20.20 7.36
C LYS A 161 1.88 -21.48 7.56
N ASN A 162 2.75 -21.80 6.60
CA ASN A 162 3.53 -23.03 6.62
C ASN A 162 4.98 -22.80 7.08
N ILE A 163 5.41 -21.56 7.39
CA ILE A 163 6.81 -21.26 7.73
C ILE A 163 7.26 -21.88 9.05
N THR A 164 6.33 -22.14 9.97
CA THR A 164 6.63 -22.81 11.25
C THR A 164 6.79 -24.32 11.11
N LYS A 165 6.63 -24.89 9.91
CA LYS A 165 6.83 -26.32 9.66
C LYS A 165 8.30 -26.59 9.37
N SER A 166 8.85 -27.63 9.98
CA SER A 166 10.27 -28.03 9.89
C SER A 166 10.81 -28.31 8.48
N TYR A 167 9.93 -28.48 7.48
CA TYR A 167 10.28 -28.74 6.08
C TYR A 167 9.68 -27.69 5.14
N PHE A 168 9.57 -26.45 5.61
CA PHE A 168 9.03 -25.38 4.79
C PHE A 168 9.85 -25.22 3.49
N LYS A 169 9.13 -25.22 2.38
CA LYS A 169 9.62 -24.81 1.06
C LYS A 169 8.55 -23.95 0.42
N VAL A 170 8.98 -22.87 -0.22
CA VAL A 170 8.10 -21.97 -0.95
C VAL A 170 7.40 -22.75 -2.06
N LYS A 171 6.07 -22.60 -2.13
CA LYS A 171 5.24 -23.22 -3.15
C LYS A 171 4.61 -22.11 -4.00
N THR A 172 5.07 -22.02 -5.24
CA THR A 172 4.54 -21.08 -6.24
C THR A 172 3.38 -21.67 -7.05
N HIS A 173 3.23 -23.00 -7.11
CA HIS A 173 2.28 -23.71 -7.99
C HIS A 173 0.78 -23.65 -7.63
N TYR A 174 0.31 -22.75 -6.76
CA TYR A 174 -1.13 -22.63 -6.43
C TYR A 174 -1.98 -21.95 -7.54
N TYR A 175 -1.46 -21.85 -8.76
CA TYR A 175 -2.08 -21.12 -9.87
C TYR A 175 -3.18 -21.92 -10.53
N GLU A 176 -4.42 -21.50 -10.31
CA GLU A 176 -5.43 -21.52 -11.40
C GLU A 176 -6.56 -20.49 -11.21
N ASN A 177 -6.74 -19.89 -10.02
CA ASN A 177 -7.86 -18.97 -9.80
C ASN A 177 -7.51 -17.69 -8.99
N ILE A 178 -6.32 -17.14 -9.18
CA ILE A 178 -6.03 -15.80 -8.65
C ILE A 178 -6.63 -14.80 -9.64
N VAL A 179 -7.91 -14.45 -9.42
CA VAL A 179 -8.53 -13.33 -10.10
C VAL A 179 -7.72 -12.10 -9.72
N ASN A 180 -6.88 -11.63 -10.64
CA ASN A 180 -6.18 -10.36 -10.50
C ASN A 180 -7.24 -9.25 -10.50
N THR A 181 -7.75 -8.92 -9.32
CA THR A 181 -8.80 -7.91 -9.10
C THR A 181 -8.28 -6.49 -9.24
N GLN A 182 -7.02 -6.30 -9.64
CA GLN A 182 -6.42 -4.99 -9.94
C GLN A 182 -6.92 -4.37 -11.26
N ARG A 183 -8.22 -4.49 -11.55
CA ARG A 183 -8.89 -3.74 -12.62
C ARG A 183 -9.13 -2.29 -12.19
N TYR A 184 -8.10 -1.60 -11.71
CA TYR A 184 -8.21 -0.20 -11.27
C TYR A 184 -7.51 0.78 -12.22
N GLY A 185 -6.95 0.29 -13.35
CA GLY A 185 -6.34 1.17 -14.37
C GLY A 185 -7.31 2.25 -14.87
N TRP A 186 -8.60 1.92 -14.99
CA TRP A 186 -9.64 2.91 -15.34
C TRP A 186 -9.83 3.97 -14.25
N PHE A 187 -9.75 3.60 -12.97
CA PHE A 187 -9.84 4.55 -11.86
C PHE A 187 -8.65 5.52 -11.88
N VAL A 188 -7.43 5.01 -12.10
CA VAL A 188 -6.23 5.85 -12.28
C VAL A 188 -6.42 6.83 -13.45
N PHE A 189 -6.96 6.37 -14.57
CA PHE A 189 -7.27 7.25 -15.71
C PHE A 189 -8.26 8.37 -15.35
N TRP A 190 -9.40 8.05 -14.69
CA TRP A 190 -10.38 9.06 -14.28
C TRP A 190 -9.80 10.08 -13.31
N VAL A 191 -8.95 9.61 -12.41
CA VAL A 191 -8.25 10.43 -11.44
C VAL A 191 -7.34 11.46 -12.14
N PHE A 192 -6.52 11.04 -13.11
CA PHE A 192 -5.72 11.97 -13.93
C PHE A 192 -6.57 12.89 -14.80
N PHE A 193 -7.64 12.36 -15.41
CA PHE A 193 -8.55 13.16 -16.25
C PHE A 193 -9.20 14.29 -15.45
N ILE A 194 -9.72 14.01 -14.25
CA ILE A 194 -10.32 15.00 -13.35
C ILE A 194 -9.27 16.04 -12.94
N TYR A 195 -8.04 15.63 -12.63
CA TYR A 195 -6.94 16.55 -12.34
C TYR A 195 -6.69 17.55 -13.49
N PHE A 196 -6.50 17.05 -14.71
CA PHE A 196 -6.27 17.90 -15.87
C PHE A 196 -7.45 18.83 -16.16
N LEU A 197 -8.68 18.35 -15.98
CA LEU A 197 -9.88 19.15 -16.17
C LEU A 197 -9.99 20.30 -15.17
N ILE A 198 -9.71 20.05 -13.88
CA ILE A 198 -9.67 21.08 -12.84
C ILE A 198 -8.58 22.10 -13.16
N ALA A 199 -7.36 21.66 -13.48
CA ALA A 199 -6.25 22.54 -13.84
C ALA A 199 -6.59 23.41 -15.07
N TYR A 200 -7.23 22.82 -16.08
CA TYR A 200 -7.66 23.53 -17.29
C TYR A 200 -8.73 24.59 -17.00
N ILE A 201 -9.76 24.28 -16.20
CA ILE A 201 -10.82 25.23 -15.83
C ILE A 201 -10.23 26.44 -15.09
N ILE A 202 -9.34 26.18 -14.13
CA ILE A 202 -8.69 27.25 -13.37
C ILE A 202 -7.82 28.11 -14.30
N TYR A 203 -6.99 27.48 -15.14
CA TYR A 203 -6.16 28.20 -16.11
C TYR A 203 -7.00 29.08 -17.03
N LYS A 204 -8.10 28.56 -17.60
CA LYS A 204 -8.97 29.31 -18.51
C LYS A 204 -9.69 30.48 -17.83
N LYS A 205 -10.04 30.37 -16.55
CA LYS A 205 -10.74 31.44 -15.80
C LYS A 205 -9.81 32.62 -15.48
N TYR A 206 -8.51 32.37 -15.38
CA TYR A 206 -7.53 33.29 -14.82
C TYR A 206 -6.37 33.64 -15.78
N SER A 207 -6.43 33.16 -17.03
CA SER A 207 -5.65 33.62 -18.18
C SER A 207 -6.38 34.74 -18.90
#